data_AF-A0A4U1C995-F1
#
_entry.id   AF-A0A4U1C995-F1
#
_cell.length_a   1.000
_cell.length_b   1.000
_cell.length_c   1.000
_cell.angle_alpha   90.00
_cell.angle_beta   90.00
_cell.angle_gamma   90.00
#
_symmetry.space_group_name_H-M   'P 1'
#
loop_
_entity.id
_entity.type
_entity.pdbx_description
1 polymer ?
#
loop_
_entity_poly.entity_id
_entity_poly.type
_entity_poly.pdbx_seq_one_letter_code
_entity_poly.pdbx_strand_id
1 'polypeptide(L)'
;MNSYIKIICISSLTFLVCSKKSQTSIAPTISPEIVVIGDGTLKEKLPFPIGAALNIGLLKNNSNYRNLVIKEFNSVTAENVMKMNALRPSATTYNFTDADYLVDFAKANGKRVHGHTLNWYKSLPDWVNNFNGTTADWENLLKTHIETVVGRYKGKVTSWDVVNEALEDDGTYRNSIWVQKLGVGYIERAFQYARNADPDALLFYNDYGHEYSATKRAAIVKLVTDLKAKGVPINGIGLQMHTRYNQTDANLAAAINTAVATGLRVHISELDIALNPDNNQSLTYTTALGELQAAKYKFIVKTFNAIPREQQFGITTWNVTDADSWIPSNYNRPDWPMPFNNLYQRKAAYQGILDGVK
;
A
#
# COMPACT_ATOMS: atom_id res chain seq x y z
N MET A 1 17.23 -7.04 82.39
CA MET A 1 16.97 -5.67 82.87
C MET A 1 17.77 -4.72 82.00
N ASN A 2 17.10 -3.71 81.46
CA ASN A 2 17.59 -2.52 80.73
C ASN A 2 18.35 -2.76 79.41
N SER A 3 17.80 -2.46 78.22
CA SER A 3 17.26 -1.19 77.66
C SER A 3 18.32 -0.35 76.93
N TYR A 4 18.20 -0.41 75.59
CA TYR A 4 18.32 0.65 74.58
C TYR A 4 19.63 1.44 74.40
N ILE A 5 20.28 1.24 73.23
CA ILE A 5 20.60 2.31 72.28
C ILE A 5 20.27 1.82 70.87
N LYS A 6 19.29 2.46 70.22
CA LYS A 6 18.95 2.28 68.79
C LYS A 6 19.90 3.14 67.96
N ILE A 7 20.69 2.53 67.09
CA ILE A 7 21.37 3.23 65.99
C ILE A 7 20.41 3.24 64.80
N ILE A 8 19.95 4.44 64.43
CA ILE A 8 19.14 4.71 63.25
C ILE A 8 20.11 4.81 62.07
N CYS A 9 20.20 3.77 61.25
CA CYS A 9 20.74 3.89 59.90
C CYS A 9 19.60 4.32 58.96
N ILE A 10 19.66 5.57 58.50
CA ILE A 10 18.80 6.08 57.44
C ILE A 10 19.30 5.46 56.13
N SER A 11 18.68 4.37 55.69
CA SER A 11 18.79 3.92 54.31
C SER A 11 17.86 4.77 53.46
N SER A 12 18.43 5.75 52.74
CA SER A 12 17.73 6.51 51.72
C SER A 12 17.27 5.56 50.61
N LEU A 13 15.97 5.25 50.62
CA LEU A 13 15.28 4.49 49.59
C LEU A 13 15.13 5.40 48.35
N THR A 14 16.06 5.31 47.41
CA THR A 14 15.93 5.97 46.11
C THR A 14 14.89 5.22 45.29
N PHE A 15 13.69 5.79 45.19
CA PHE A 15 12.70 5.40 44.20
C PHE A 15 13.29 5.66 42.81
N LEU A 16 13.73 4.60 42.13
CA LEU A 16 14.06 4.66 40.71
C LEU A 16 12.74 4.71 39.93
N VAL A 17 12.22 5.92 39.76
CA VAL A 17 11.16 6.20 38.80
C VAL A 17 11.76 5.93 37.41
N CYS A 18 11.31 4.85 36.77
CA CYS A 18 11.57 4.62 35.35
C CYS A 18 10.79 5.66 34.53
N SER A 19 11.34 6.86 34.40
CA SER A 19 10.90 7.83 33.41
C SER A 19 11.12 7.21 32.03
N LYS A 20 10.02 6.84 31.35
CA LYS A 20 10.02 6.60 29.91
C LYS A 20 10.65 7.84 29.25
N LYS A 21 11.80 7.65 28.61
CA LYS A 21 12.36 8.65 27.69
C LYS A 21 11.25 9.02 26.71
N SER A 22 10.84 10.28 26.75
CA SER A 22 10.07 10.91 25.69
C SER A 22 10.84 10.70 24.38
N GLN A 23 10.34 9.82 23.51
CA GLN A 23 10.80 9.75 22.14
C GLN A 23 10.44 11.08 21.48
N THR A 24 11.44 11.93 21.31
CA THR A 24 11.35 13.10 20.45
C THR A 24 11.09 12.59 19.04
N SER A 25 9.87 12.81 18.55
CA SER A 25 9.58 12.70 17.12
C SER A 25 10.57 13.60 16.38
N ILE A 26 11.35 13.03 15.47
CA ILE A 26 12.15 13.80 14.53
C ILE A 26 11.15 14.36 13.52
N ALA A 27 10.48 15.45 13.88
CA ALA A 27 9.65 16.19 12.95
C ALA A 27 10.60 16.85 11.94
N PRO A 28 10.49 16.56 10.63
CA PRO A 28 11.35 17.18 9.64
C PRO A 28 11.11 18.70 9.61
N THR A 29 12.20 19.44 9.44
CA THR A 29 12.24 20.90 9.36
C THR A 29 11.43 21.45 8.20
N ILE A 30 10.94 22.68 8.40
CA ILE A 30 9.97 23.41 7.58
C ILE A 30 10.49 23.55 6.13
N SER A 31 9.64 23.15 5.19
CA SER A 31 9.88 23.25 3.74
C SER A 31 9.79 24.72 3.26
N PRO A 32 10.70 25.20 2.39
CA PRO A 32 10.58 26.55 1.82
C PRO A 32 9.37 26.67 0.86
N GLU A 33 8.85 27.90 0.76
CA GLU A 33 7.54 28.27 0.21
C GLU A 33 7.22 27.80 -1.22
N ILE A 34 6.03 27.20 -1.29
CA ILE A 34 4.98 27.08 -2.32
C ILE A 34 5.26 27.72 -3.70
N VAL A 35 5.48 26.86 -4.70
CA VAL A 35 5.17 27.17 -6.11
C VAL A 35 3.65 27.29 -6.23
N VAL A 36 3.16 28.42 -6.76
CA VAL A 36 1.73 28.63 -7.05
C VAL A 36 1.31 27.69 -8.18
N ILE A 37 0.65 26.59 -7.82
CA ILE A 37 0.10 25.60 -8.75
C ILE A 37 -1.34 26.00 -9.09
N GLY A 38 -1.67 26.11 -10.37
CA GLY A 38 -2.96 26.59 -10.88
C GLY A 38 -4.21 25.86 -10.37
N ASP A 39 -5.38 26.44 -10.68
CA ASP A 39 -6.68 26.02 -10.16
C ASP A 39 -7.04 24.55 -10.53
N GLY A 40 -7.45 23.79 -9.52
CA GLY A 40 -7.99 22.42 -9.63
C GLY A 40 -7.36 21.39 -8.69
N THR A 41 -7.94 20.19 -8.67
CA THR A 41 -7.52 19.02 -7.87
C THR A 41 -7.02 17.88 -8.75
N LEU A 42 -6.29 16.90 -8.20
CA LEU A 42 -5.79 15.76 -8.98
C LEU A 42 -6.94 15.00 -9.66
N LYS A 43 -8.01 14.69 -8.92
CA LYS A 43 -9.18 13.97 -9.45
C LYS A 43 -9.94 14.71 -10.57
N GLU A 44 -9.80 16.04 -10.66
CA GLU A 44 -10.41 16.85 -11.72
C GLU A 44 -9.53 16.93 -12.97
N LYS A 45 -8.20 16.89 -12.80
CA LYS A 45 -7.24 17.11 -13.88
C LYS A 45 -6.78 15.82 -14.56
N LEU A 46 -6.80 14.69 -13.85
CA LEU A 46 -6.34 13.41 -14.38
C LEU A 46 -7.46 12.69 -15.15
N PRO A 47 -7.20 12.12 -16.35
CA PRO A 47 -8.20 11.46 -17.17
C PRO A 47 -8.53 10.02 -16.71
N PHE A 48 -7.85 9.55 -15.68
CA PHE A 48 -8.00 8.24 -15.05
C PHE A 48 -8.09 8.40 -13.52
N PRO A 49 -8.56 7.37 -12.79
CA PRO A 49 -8.66 7.45 -11.34
C PRO A 49 -7.31 7.70 -10.65
N ILE A 50 -7.34 8.58 -9.65
CA ILE A 50 -6.23 8.85 -8.75
C ILE A 50 -6.66 8.54 -7.32
N GLY A 51 -5.89 7.68 -6.67
CA GLY A 51 -6.18 7.20 -5.32
C GLY A 51 -5.04 7.40 -4.35
N ALA A 52 -5.34 7.13 -3.08
CA ALA A 52 -4.37 7.01 -2.02
C ALA A 52 -4.70 5.82 -1.11
N ALA A 53 -3.68 5.15 -0.59
CA ALA A 53 -3.85 4.24 0.53
C ALA A 53 -4.09 5.03 1.82
N LEU A 54 -5.13 4.65 2.56
CA LEU A 54 -5.61 5.42 3.70
C LEU A 54 -5.25 4.75 5.02
N ASN A 55 -4.65 5.53 5.91
CA ASN A 55 -4.49 5.16 7.30
C ASN A 55 -5.83 5.38 8.04
N ILE A 56 -6.40 4.33 8.63
CA ILE A 56 -7.74 4.40 9.24
C ILE A 56 -7.79 5.34 10.46
N GLY A 57 -6.71 5.40 11.24
CA GLY A 57 -6.64 6.21 12.44
C GLY A 57 -6.64 7.70 12.09
N LEU A 58 -5.86 8.09 11.09
CA LEU A 58 -5.86 9.45 10.55
C LEU A 58 -7.19 9.77 9.88
N LEU A 59 -7.74 8.84 9.09
CA LEU A 59 -9.03 9.04 8.45
C LEU A 59 -10.13 9.34 9.47
N LYS A 60 -10.16 8.64 10.61
CA LYS A 60 -11.15 8.84 11.68
C LYS A 60 -10.92 10.12 12.47
N ASN A 61 -9.67 10.43 12.82
CA ASN A 61 -9.35 11.38 13.88
C ASN A 61 -8.72 12.69 13.41
N ASN A 62 -8.43 12.84 12.11
CA ASN A 62 -7.76 14.02 11.57
C ASN A 62 -8.57 14.65 10.42
N SER A 63 -9.14 15.83 10.67
CA SER A 63 -9.96 16.55 9.69
C SER A 63 -9.15 17.04 8.49
N ASN A 64 -7.91 17.49 8.67
CA ASN A 64 -7.04 17.92 7.56
C ASN A 64 -6.74 16.77 6.60
N TYR A 65 -6.40 15.60 7.16
CA TYR A 65 -6.21 14.37 6.40
C TYR A 65 -7.45 14.00 5.59
N ARG A 66 -8.61 13.92 6.27
CA ARG A 66 -9.88 13.56 5.64
C ARG A 66 -10.29 14.55 4.56
N ASN A 67 -10.15 15.85 4.80
CA ASN A 67 -10.50 16.90 3.84
C ASN A 67 -9.59 16.84 2.61
N LEU A 68 -8.30 16.59 2.78
CA LEU A 68 -7.37 16.41 1.67
C LEU A 68 -7.76 15.19 0.83
N VAL A 69 -8.09 14.07 1.47
CA VAL A 69 -8.57 12.85 0.79
C VAL A 69 -9.85 13.12 -0.01
N ILE A 70 -10.82 13.85 0.58
CA ILE A 70 -12.07 14.24 -0.09
C ILE A 70 -11.77 15.10 -1.32
N LYS A 71 -10.88 16.09 -1.16
CA LYS A 71 -10.54 17.07 -2.17
C LYS A 71 -9.81 16.46 -3.37
N GLU A 72 -8.75 15.69 -3.14
CA GLU A 72 -7.77 15.38 -4.21
C GLU A 72 -8.01 14.03 -4.90
N PHE A 73 -8.66 13.06 -4.25
CA PHE A 73 -8.72 11.68 -4.76
C PHE A 73 -10.14 11.22 -5.10
N ASN A 74 -10.28 10.31 -6.08
CA ASN A 74 -11.54 9.65 -6.44
C ASN A 74 -11.49 8.12 -6.30
N SER A 75 -10.37 7.57 -5.84
CA SER A 75 -10.18 6.17 -5.46
C SER A 75 -9.52 6.07 -4.09
N VAL A 76 -9.80 5.01 -3.33
CA VAL A 76 -9.15 4.76 -2.04
C VAL A 76 -8.77 3.30 -1.91
N THR A 77 -7.67 3.04 -1.21
CA THR A 77 -7.22 1.71 -0.80
C THR A 77 -7.11 1.67 0.71
N ALA A 78 -7.50 0.58 1.36
CA ALA A 78 -7.24 0.40 2.78
C ALA A 78 -5.77 0.02 2.97
N GLU A 79 -4.97 0.86 3.65
CA GLU A 79 -3.54 0.59 3.86
C GLU A 79 -3.31 -0.73 4.61
N ASN A 80 -4.10 -0.98 5.67
CA ASN A 80 -3.94 -2.16 6.52
C ASN A 80 -5.25 -2.84 6.94
N VAL A 81 -6.36 -2.12 7.04
CA VAL A 81 -7.59 -2.63 7.70
C VAL A 81 -8.37 -3.67 6.90
N MET A 82 -7.99 -3.90 5.64
CA MET A 82 -8.52 -4.98 4.79
C MET A 82 -7.55 -6.16 4.63
N LYS A 83 -6.39 -6.15 5.30
CA LYS A 83 -5.49 -7.31 5.33
C LYS A 83 -6.04 -8.39 6.28
N MET A 84 -5.67 -9.65 6.03
CA MET A 84 -6.18 -10.79 6.79
C MET A 84 -5.98 -10.66 8.31
N ASN A 85 -4.82 -10.16 8.77
CA ASN A 85 -4.58 -9.94 10.21
C ASN A 85 -5.60 -9.00 10.86
N ALA A 86 -6.00 -7.93 10.16
CA ALA A 86 -6.99 -6.98 10.67
C ALA A 86 -8.41 -7.55 10.59
N LEU A 87 -8.75 -8.20 9.47
CA LEU A 87 -10.10 -8.70 9.21
C LEU A 87 -10.45 -9.96 9.99
N ARG A 88 -9.47 -10.82 10.30
CA ARG A 88 -9.72 -12.15 10.86
C ARG A 88 -8.80 -12.42 12.07
N PRO A 89 -9.02 -11.72 13.19
CA PRO A 89 -8.15 -11.82 14.37
C PRO A 89 -8.16 -13.22 15.03
N SER A 90 -9.20 -14.04 14.79
CA SER A 90 -9.27 -15.43 15.24
C SER A 90 -9.88 -16.34 14.16
N ALA A 91 -9.74 -17.66 14.33
CA ALA A 91 -10.25 -18.64 13.36
C ALA A 91 -11.78 -18.52 13.14
N THR A 92 -12.53 -18.12 14.17
CA THR A 92 -14.00 -18.09 14.21
C THR A 92 -14.60 -16.69 14.18
N THR A 93 -13.79 -15.62 14.24
CA THR A 93 -14.28 -14.24 14.34
C THR A 93 -13.68 -13.36 13.26
N TYR A 94 -14.52 -12.52 12.65
CA TYR A 94 -14.11 -11.42 11.79
C TYR A 94 -14.31 -10.08 12.49
N ASN A 95 -13.43 -9.13 12.21
CA ASN A 95 -13.57 -7.72 12.59
C ASN A 95 -13.60 -6.85 11.33
N PHE A 96 -14.81 -6.39 10.97
CA PHE A 96 -15.01 -5.53 9.80
C PHE A 96 -15.16 -4.04 10.15
N THR A 97 -15.12 -3.68 11.43
CA THR A 97 -15.46 -2.32 11.91
C THR A 97 -14.71 -1.21 11.18
N ASP A 98 -13.40 -1.39 11.02
CA ASP A 98 -12.54 -0.37 10.41
C ASP A 98 -12.61 -0.38 8.87
N ALA A 99 -12.73 -1.57 8.27
CA ALA A 99 -12.90 -1.71 6.83
C ALA A 99 -14.27 -1.17 6.36
N ASP A 100 -15.33 -1.42 7.13
CA ASP A 100 -16.66 -0.87 6.88
C ASP A 100 -16.66 0.65 6.96
N TYR A 101 -16.01 1.23 7.98
CA TYR A 101 -15.85 2.67 8.09
C TYR A 101 -15.21 3.28 6.84
N LEU A 102 -14.14 2.65 6.32
CA LEU A 102 -13.46 3.11 5.11
C LEU A 102 -14.37 3.02 3.88
N VAL A 103 -15.09 1.91 3.71
CA VAL A 103 -16.02 1.70 2.58
C VAL A 103 -17.19 2.69 2.64
N ASP A 104 -17.75 2.92 3.82
CA ASP A 104 -18.83 3.89 4.03
C ASP A 104 -18.35 5.33 3.78
N PHE A 105 -17.14 5.67 4.24
CA PHE A 105 -16.51 6.94 3.92
C PHE A 105 -16.33 7.11 2.41
N ALA A 106 -15.84 6.08 1.71
CA ALA A 106 -15.64 6.12 0.27
C ALA A 106 -16.96 6.34 -0.46
N LYS A 107 -17.99 5.57 -0.11
CA LYS A 107 -19.35 5.69 -0.65
C LYS A 107 -19.93 7.09 -0.44
N ALA A 108 -19.85 7.62 0.79
CA ALA A 108 -20.38 8.94 1.13
C ALA A 108 -19.70 10.08 0.36
N ASN A 109 -18.46 9.86 -0.12
CA ASN A 109 -17.67 10.87 -0.82
C ASN A 109 -17.44 10.54 -2.31
N GLY A 110 -18.24 9.64 -2.89
CA GLY A 110 -18.20 9.31 -4.30
C GLY A 110 -16.85 8.73 -4.77
N LYS A 111 -16.20 7.93 -3.92
CA LYS A 111 -14.89 7.32 -4.21
C LYS A 111 -15.07 5.83 -4.47
N ARG A 112 -14.37 5.32 -5.48
CA ARG A 112 -14.26 3.86 -5.67
C ARG A 112 -13.30 3.28 -4.62
N VAL A 113 -13.55 2.03 -4.22
CA VAL A 113 -12.66 1.30 -3.30
C VAL A 113 -11.91 0.22 -4.06
N HIS A 114 -10.60 0.17 -3.84
CA HIS A 114 -9.76 -0.96 -4.19
C HIS A 114 -9.41 -1.74 -2.91
N GLY A 115 -9.85 -2.99 -2.84
CA GLY A 115 -9.64 -3.86 -1.70
C GLY A 115 -8.25 -4.47 -1.72
N HIS A 116 -7.51 -4.25 -0.63
CA HIS A 116 -6.13 -4.71 -0.48
C HIS A 116 -5.95 -5.33 0.92
N THR A 117 -5.66 -6.62 1.05
CA THR A 117 -5.61 -7.67 0.02
C THR A 117 -6.15 -8.98 0.59
N LEU A 118 -6.66 -9.86 -0.27
CA LEU A 118 -7.31 -11.10 0.14
C LEU A 118 -6.31 -12.21 0.51
N ASN A 119 -5.16 -12.28 -0.16
CA ASN A 119 -4.13 -13.26 0.13
C ASN A 119 -2.73 -12.62 0.05
N TRP A 120 -2.01 -12.69 1.17
CA TRP A 120 -0.62 -12.24 1.27
C TRP A 120 0.14 -13.08 2.29
N TYR A 121 1.47 -13.07 2.24
CA TYR A 121 2.31 -13.87 3.14
C TYR A 121 2.67 -13.15 4.45
N LYS A 122 2.67 -11.81 4.47
CA LYS A 122 3.26 -11.02 5.57
C LYS A 122 2.28 -10.64 6.67
N SER A 123 1.03 -10.31 6.34
CA SER A 123 0.03 -9.82 7.30
C SER A 123 -0.97 -10.91 7.69
N LEU A 124 -0.43 -12.02 8.21
CA LEU A 124 -1.22 -13.16 8.69
C LEU A 124 -1.41 -13.06 10.21
N PRO A 125 -2.63 -13.32 10.73
CA PRO A 125 -2.84 -13.41 12.17
C PRO A 125 -2.17 -14.67 12.74
N ASP A 126 -1.77 -14.61 14.01
CA ASP A 126 -0.98 -15.68 14.66
C ASP A 126 -1.64 -17.06 14.56
N TRP A 127 -2.97 -17.14 14.62
CA TRP A 127 -3.67 -18.41 14.52
C TRP A 127 -3.54 -19.07 13.14
N VAL A 128 -3.32 -18.31 12.06
CA VAL A 128 -3.03 -18.86 10.72
C VAL A 128 -1.61 -19.41 10.70
N ASN A 129 -0.63 -18.67 11.23
CA ASN A 129 0.75 -19.13 11.30
C ASN A 129 0.88 -20.43 12.11
N ASN A 130 0.02 -20.62 13.11
CA ASN A 130 -0.03 -21.80 13.96
C ASN A 130 -1.12 -22.81 13.55
N PHE A 131 -1.75 -22.64 12.38
CA PHE A 131 -2.84 -23.50 11.95
C PHE A 131 -2.31 -24.88 11.56
N ASN A 132 -2.78 -25.90 12.28
CA ASN A 132 -2.46 -27.30 12.03
C ASN A 132 -3.68 -27.99 11.42
N GLY A 133 -3.62 -28.22 10.12
CA GLY A 133 -4.69 -28.88 9.36
C GLY A 133 -4.14 -29.59 8.13
N THR A 134 -4.97 -30.43 7.54
CA THR A 134 -4.70 -31.08 6.26
C THR A 134 -4.67 -30.05 5.13
N THR A 135 -4.20 -30.44 3.93
CA THR A 135 -4.30 -29.59 2.73
C THR A 135 -5.76 -29.16 2.46
N ALA A 136 -6.74 -30.03 2.72
CA ALA A 136 -8.15 -29.70 2.56
C ALA A 136 -8.61 -28.62 3.57
N ASP A 137 -8.12 -28.67 4.80
CA ASP A 137 -8.43 -27.65 5.82
C ASP A 137 -7.83 -26.29 5.46
N TRP A 138 -6.60 -26.29 4.93
CA TRP A 138 -5.95 -25.08 4.41
C TRP A 138 -6.69 -24.50 3.21
N GLU A 139 -7.17 -25.35 2.31
CA GLU A 139 -7.93 -24.92 1.13
C GLU A 139 -9.25 -24.29 1.58
N ASN A 140 -9.95 -24.93 2.53
CA ASN A 140 -11.17 -24.42 3.09
C ASN A 140 -10.95 -23.09 3.84
N LEU A 141 -9.83 -22.93 4.54
CA LEU A 141 -9.45 -21.69 5.22
C LEU A 141 -9.31 -20.55 4.21
N LEU A 142 -8.55 -20.76 3.13
CA LEU A 142 -8.33 -19.77 2.08
C LEU A 142 -9.65 -19.41 1.38
N LYS A 143 -10.40 -20.41 0.94
CA LYS A 143 -11.69 -20.24 0.27
C LYS A 143 -12.67 -19.46 1.15
N THR A 144 -12.86 -19.90 2.39
CA THR A 144 -13.79 -19.25 3.33
C THR A 144 -13.39 -17.81 3.61
N HIS A 145 -12.09 -17.53 3.73
CA HIS A 145 -11.61 -16.16 3.91
C HIS A 145 -11.99 -15.26 2.73
N ILE A 146 -11.64 -15.68 1.52
CA ILE A 146 -11.90 -14.93 0.30
C ILE A 146 -13.40 -14.72 0.10
N GLU A 147 -14.21 -15.78 0.16
CA GLU A 147 -15.65 -15.69 -0.07
C GLU A 147 -16.36 -14.83 0.98
N THR A 148 -15.94 -14.89 2.24
CA THR A 148 -16.52 -14.06 3.31
C THR A 148 -16.22 -12.57 3.10
N VAL A 149 -14.95 -12.23 2.83
CA VAL A 149 -14.52 -10.84 2.69
C VAL A 149 -15.09 -10.23 1.41
N VAL A 150 -14.93 -10.91 0.27
CA VAL A 150 -15.46 -10.43 -1.02
C VAL A 150 -16.98 -10.37 -0.99
N GLY A 151 -17.65 -11.40 -0.46
CA GLY A 151 -19.10 -11.45 -0.35
C GLY A 151 -19.68 -10.31 0.51
N ARG A 152 -19.02 -9.94 1.61
CA ARG A 152 -19.44 -8.79 2.44
C ARG A 152 -19.44 -7.47 1.67
N TYR A 153 -18.45 -7.28 0.80
CA TYR A 153 -18.22 -6.05 0.07
C TYR A 153 -18.72 -6.09 -1.38
N LYS A 154 -19.49 -7.12 -1.74
CA LYS A 154 -20.07 -7.28 -3.07
C LYS A 154 -20.80 -6.02 -3.52
N GLY A 155 -20.45 -5.52 -4.70
CA GLY A 155 -21.01 -4.29 -5.28
C GLY A 155 -20.63 -2.99 -4.57
N LYS A 156 -19.78 -3.03 -3.53
CA LYS A 156 -19.25 -1.86 -2.80
C LYS A 156 -17.76 -1.64 -3.06
N VAL A 157 -17.00 -2.72 -3.23
CA VAL A 157 -15.58 -2.67 -3.60
C VAL A 157 -15.44 -2.98 -5.08
N THR A 158 -14.83 -2.06 -5.84
CA THR A 158 -14.77 -2.13 -7.31
C THR A 158 -13.74 -3.13 -7.81
N SER A 159 -12.65 -3.32 -7.06
CA SER A 159 -11.59 -4.25 -7.42
C SER A 159 -10.85 -4.78 -6.21
N TRP A 160 -10.19 -5.93 -6.38
CA TRP A 160 -9.41 -6.58 -5.33
C TRP A 160 -8.02 -6.96 -5.82
N ASP A 161 -7.01 -6.69 -5.00
CA ASP A 161 -5.78 -7.46 -5.01
C ASP A 161 -6.08 -8.84 -4.40
N VAL A 162 -6.24 -9.83 -5.28
CA VAL A 162 -6.58 -11.19 -4.86
C VAL A 162 -5.38 -11.89 -4.25
N VAL A 163 -4.24 -11.79 -4.92
CA VAL A 163 -2.97 -12.33 -4.45
C VAL A 163 -1.92 -11.23 -4.54
N ASN A 164 -1.22 -11.01 -3.44
CA ASN A 164 -0.17 -10.01 -3.31
C ASN A 164 1.20 -10.69 -3.15
N GLU A 165 2.20 -10.26 -3.93
CA GLU A 165 3.63 -10.59 -3.74
C GLU A 165 3.96 -12.09 -3.68
N ALA A 166 3.44 -12.87 -4.63
CA ALA A 166 3.65 -14.32 -4.70
C ALA A 166 5.03 -14.72 -5.26
N LEU A 167 5.83 -13.75 -5.72
CA LEU A 167 7.13 -13.98 -6.33
C LEU A 167 8.27 -13.32 -5.53
N GLU A 168 9.42 -13.97 -5.50
CA GLU A 168 10.67 -13.44 -4.96
C GLU A 168 11.37 -12.51 -5.98
N ASP A 169 12.42 -11.80 -5.54
CA ASP A 169 13.21 -10.91 -6.40
C ASP A 169 13.94 -11.64 -7.55
N ASP A 170 14.24 -12.92 -7.36
CA ASP A 170 14.82 -13.79 -8.38
C ASP A 170 13.78 -14.38 -9.36
N GLY A 171 12.50 -14.03 -9.19
CA GLY A 171 11.39 -14.48 -10.04
C GLY A 171 10.86 -15.88 -9.71
N THR A 172 11.37 -16.55 -8.67
CA THR A 172 10.80 -17.81 -8.18
C THR A 172 9.53 -17.57 -7.37
N TYR A 173 8.70 -18.61 -7.20
CA TYR A 173 7.56 -18.52 -6.28
C TYR A 173 8.04 -18.42 -4.83
N ARG A 174 7.54 -17.42 -4.13
CA ARG A 174 7.78 -17.23 -2.70
C ARG A 174 7.37 -18.47 -1.92
N ASN A 175 8.27 -18.99 -1.10
CA ASN A 175 8.03 -20.13 -0.22
C ASN A 175 7.15 -19.74 1.01
N SER A 176 5.97 -19.19 0.74
CA SER A 176 4.98 -18.79 1.74
C SER A 176 4.27 -20.00 2.35
N ILE A 177 3.61 -19.81 3.49
CA ILE A 177 2.77 -20.85 4.10
C ILE A 177 1.71 -21.37 3.13
N TRP A 178 1.19 -20.52 2.23
CA TRP A 178 0.24 -20.89 1.20
C TRP A 178 0.86 -21.86 0.19
N VAL A 179 2.06 -21.58 -0.33
CA VAL A 179 2.77 -22.50 -1.24
C VAL A 179 3.13 -23.80 -0.53
N GLN A 180 3.60 -23.74 0.72
CA GLN A 180 3.96 -24.94 1.50
C GLN A 180 2.78 -25.88 1.74
N LYS A 181 1.57 -25.34 1.94
CA LYS A 181 0.38 -26.12 2.31
C LYS A 181 -0.50 -26.49 1.13
N LEU A 182 -0.55 -25.64 0.09
CA LEU A 182 -1.50 -25.75 -1.03
C LEU A 182 -0.84 -25.86 -2.41
N GLY A 183 0.49 -25.69 -2.47
CA GLY A 183 1.23 -25.55 -3.73
C GLY A 183 0.86 -24.27 -4.50
N VAL A 184 1.61 -23.93 -5.55
CA VAL A 184 1.41 -22.68 -6.33
C VAL A 184 0.02 -22.56 -6.96
N GLY A 185 -0.71 -23.67 -7.11
CA GLY A 185 -2.09 -23.68 -7.62
C GLY A 185 -3.09 -22.91 -6.75
N TYR A 186 -2.74 -22.55 -5.50
CA TYR A 186 -3.60 -21.72 -4.65
C TYR A 186 -3.90 -20.36 -5.31
N ILE A 187 -2.98 -19.84 -6.13
CA ILE A 187 -3.14 -18.53 -6.80
C ILE A 187 -4.36 -18.58 -7.72
N GLU A 188 -4.42 -19.55 -8.61
CA GLU A 188 -5.56 -19.74 -9.53
C GLU A 188 -6.88 -19.92 -8.77
N ARG A 189 -6.89 -20.76 -7.73
CA ARG A 189 -8.08 -21.00 -6.91
C ARG A 189 -8.54 -19.76 -6.16
N ALA A 190 -7.63 -18.93 -5.66
CA ALA A 190 -7.96 -17.67 -5.00
C ALA A 190 -8.74 -16.72 -5.94
N PHE A 191 -8.34 -16.62 -7.21
CA PHE A 191 -9.08 -15.85 -8.21
C PHE A 191 -10.47 -16.44 -8.50
N GLN A 192 -10.58 -17.77 -8.58
CA GLN A 192 -11.87 -18.44 -8.76
C GLN A 192 -12.81 -18.19 -7.57
N TYR A 193 -12.32 -18.28 -6.33
CA TYR A 193 -13.10 -17.97 -5.13
C TYR A 193 -13.55 -16.51 -5.09
N ALA A 194 -12.67 -15.56 -5.43
CA ALA A 194 -13.02 -14.15 -5.48
C ALA A 194 -14.11 -13.89 -6.55
N ARG A 195 -13.98 -14.48 -7.75
CA ARG A 195 -14.99 -14.34 -8.81
C ARG A 195 -16.34 -14.94 -8.42
N ASN A 196 -16.34 -16.10 -7.75
CA ASN A 196 -17.57 -16.75 -7.31
C ASN A 196 -18.32 -15.89 -6.27
N ALA A 197 -17.59 -15.20 -5.40
CA ALA A 197 -18.17 -14.33 -4.38
C ALA A 197 -18.70 -13.02 -4.96
N ASP A 198 -17.96 -12.37 -5.86
CA ASP A 198 -18.41 -11.18 -6.59
C ASP A 198 -18.06 -11.26 -8.09
N PRO A 199 -19.04 -11.61 -8.95
CA PRO A 199 -18.86 -11.66 -10.39
C PRO A 199 -18.54 -10.32 -11.06
N ASP A 200 -18.79 -9.18 -10.41
CA ASP A 200 -18.63 -7.85 -11.01
C ASP A 200 -17.33 -7.16 -10.59
N ALA A 201 -16.71 -7.60 -9.49
CA ALA A 201 -15.44 -7.06 -9.04
C ALA A 201 -14.30 -7.35 -10.04
N LEU A 202 -13.43 -6.36 -10.23
CA LEU A 202 -12.20 -6.54 -11.03
C LEU A 202 -11.10 -7.18 -10.17
N LEU A 203 -10.49 -8.24 -10.67
CA LEU A 203 -9.52 -9.04 -9.90
C LEU A 203 -8.09 -8.81 -10.38
N PHE A 204 -7.19 -8.45 -9.46
CA PHE A 204 -5.81 -8.08 -9.72
C PHE A 204 -4.82 -9.05 -9.05
N TYR A 205 -3.70 -9.27 -9.73
CA TYR A 205 -2.44 -9.71 -9.10
C TYR A 205 -1.60 -8.47 -8.84
N ASN A 206 -1.07 -8.28 -7.62
CA ASN A 206 -0.29 -7.10 -7.25
C ASN A 206 1.10 -7.48 -6.73
N ASP A 207 2.12 -6.74 -7.14
CA ASP A 207 3.51 -7.02 -6.72
C ASP A 207 4.45 -5.82 -6.91
N TYR A 208 5.54 -5.81 -6.14
CA TYR A 208 6.65 -4.87 -6.29
C TYR A 208 7.74 -5.41 -7.23
N GLY A 209 8.66 -4.53 -7.64
CA GLY A 209 9.90 -4.93 -8.31
C GLY A 209 9.85 -4.96 -9.83
N HIS A 210 8.69 -4.67 -10.42
CA HIS A 210 8.57 -4.44 -11.86
C HIS A 210 9.56 -3.37 -12.33
N GLU A 211 9.66 -2.29 -11.58
CA GLU A 211 10.41 -1.07 -11.88
C GLU A 211 11.91 -1.15 -11.62
N TYR A 212 12.43 -2.22 -11.02
CA TYR A 212 13.87 -2.36 -10.76
C TYR A 212 14.47 -3.73 -11.10
N SER A 213 13.67 -4.80 -11.15
CA SER A 213 14.14 -6.17 -11.44
C SER A 213 13.56 -6.66 -12.77
N ALA A 214 14.40 -6.77 -13.80
CA ALA A 214 14.00 -7.35 -15.08
C ALA A 214 13.57 -8.82 -14.93
N THR A 215 14.25 -9.57 -14.06
CA THR A 215 13.94 -10.97 -13.75
C THR A 215 12.57 -11.11 -13.12
N LYS A 216 12.30 -10.35 -12.04
CA LYS A 216 11.01 -10.40 -11.35
C LYS A 216 9.88 -9.91 -12.26
N ARG A 217 10.10 -8.82 -13.01
CA ARG A 217 9.14 -8.32 -14.01
C ARG A 217 8.75 -9.40 -15.02
N ALA A 218 9.71 -10.13 -15.56
CA ALA A 218 9.45 -11.22 -16.50
C ALA A 218 8.64 -12.36 -15.86
N ALA A 219 8.97 -12.73 -14.61
CA ALA A 219 8.23 -13.75 -13.87
C ALA A 219 6.78 -13.33 -13.58
N ILE A 220 6.55 -12.07 -13.18
CA ILE A 220 5.20 -11.54 -12.94
C ILE A 220 4.38 -11.54 -14.24
N VAL A 221 4.94 -11.02 -15.33
CA VAL A 221 4.29 -11.01 -16.65
C VAL A 221 3.95 -12.44 -17.09
N LYS A 222 4.86 -13.39 -16.88
CA LYS A 222 4.61 -14.79 -17.17
C LYS A 222 3.46 -15.35 -16.33
N LEU A 223 3.45 -15.12 -15.02
CA LEU A 223 2.41 -15.60 -14.12
C LEU A 223 1.01 -15.11 -14.58
N VAL A 224 0.84 -13.80 -14.79
CA VAL A 224 -0.48 -13.27 -15.17
C VAL A 224 -0.91 -13.70 -16.58
N THR A 225 0.05 -13.90 -17.49
CA THR A 225 -0.22 -14.42 -18.84
C THR A 225 -0.65 -15.89 -18.78
N ASP A 226 0.02 -16.71 -17.97
CA ASP A 226 -0.35 -18.12 -17.76
C ASP A 226 -1.74 -18.24 -17.13
N LEU A 227 -2.07 -17.41 -16.12
CA LEU A 227 -3.41 -17.38 -15.51
C LEU A 227 -4.48 -17.02 -16.55
N LYS A 228 -4.25 -15.98 -17.36
CA LYS A 228 -5.16 -15.59 -18.44
C LYS A 228 -5.34 -16.70 -19.48
N ALA A 229 -4.25 -17.36 -19.89
CA ALA A 229 -4.28 -18.46 -20.86
C ALA A 229 -5.07 -19.69 -20.35
N LYS A 230 -5.07 -19.93 -19.04
CA LYS A 230 -5.87 -20.98 -18.38
C LYS A 230 -7.34 -20.60 -18.17
N GLY A 231 -7.75 -19.40 -18.54
CA GLY A 231 -9.13 -18.92 -18.31
C GLY A 231 -9.40 -18.49 -16.86
N VAL A 232 -8.36 -18.26 -16.05
CA VAL A 232 -8.52 -17.72 -14.69
C VAL A 232 -9.11 -16.31 -14.78
N PRO A 233 -10.06 -15.92 -13.91
CA PRO A 233 -10.80 -14.65 -14.02
C PRO A 233 -10.01 -13.40 -13.58
N ILE A 234 -8.78 -13.24 -14.07
CA ILE A 234 -7.92 -12.08 -13.83
C ILE A 234 -8.28 -10.91 -14.78
N ASN A 235 -8.37 -9.70 -14.24
CA ASN A 235 -8.71 -8.50 -15.01
C ASN A 235 -7.59 -7.47 -15.07
N GLY A 236 -6.62 -7.54 -14.14
CA GLY A 236 -5.61 -6.53 -13.99
C GLY A 236 -4.31 -7.00 -13.36
N ILE A 237 -3.29 -6.17 -13.54
CA ILE A 237 -1.96 -6.29 -12.94
C ILE A 237 -1.67 -4.99 -12.18
N GLY A 238 -1.33 -5.14 -10.90
CA GLY A 238 -0.92 -4.08 -9.99
C GLY A 238 0.60 -3.99 -9.94
N LEU A 239 1.13 -2.80 -10.23
CA LEU A 239 2.53 -2.45 -10.08
C LEU A 239 2.61 -1.56 -8.85
N GLN A 240 3.13 -2.10 -7.73
CA GLN A 240 3.26 -1.31 -6.50
C GLN A 240 4.01 -0.01 -6.77
N MET A 241 5.12 -0.09 -7.52
CA MET A 241 5.90 1.08 -7.94
C MET A 241 6.49 1.85 -6.75
N HIS A 242 6.90 1.12 -5.70
CA HIS A 242 7.76 1.65 -4.64
C HIS A 242 9.14 1.97 -5.20
N THR A 243 9.35 3.22 -5.60
CA THR A 243 10.52 3.62 -6.39
C THR A 243 11.32 4.72 -5.70
N ARG A 244 12.33 5.24 -6.42
CA ARG A 244 13.27 6.23 -5.91
C ARG A 244 13.63 7.25 -6.98
N TYR A 245 14.04 8.44 -6.56
CA TYR A 245 14.29 9.55 -7.48
C TYR A 245 15.36 9.24 -8.55
N ASN A 246 16.30 8.34 -8.24
CA ASN A 246 17.38 7.91 -9.13
C ASN A 246 17.09 6.61 -9.89
N GLN A 247 15.85 6.08 -9.84
CA GLN A 247 15.45 4.95 -10.69
C GLN A 247 15.45 5.37 -12.16
N THR A 248 15.94 4.49 -13.03
CA THR A 248 16.05 4.82 -14.46
C THR A 248 14.69 4.85 -15.13
N ASP A 249 14.48 5.85 -15.99
CA ASP A 249 13.26 6.00 -16.79
C ASP A 249 13.03 4.80 -17.71
N ALA A 250 14.11 4.21 -18.23
CA ALA A 250 14.03 2.98 -19.04
C ALA A 250 13.40 1.83 -18.25
N ASN A 251 13.72 1.66 -16.97
CA ASN A 251 13.14 0.60 -16.15
C ASN A 251 11.68 0.89 -15.76
N LEU A 252 11.36 2.15 -15.44
CA LEU A 252 9.98 2.60 -15.17
C LEU A 252 9.08 2.38 -16.40
N ALA A 253 9.55 2.78 -17.59
CA ALA A 253 8.83 2.56 -18.84
C ALA A 253 8.67 1.08 -19.15
N ALA A 254 9.73 0.28 -18.98
CA ALA A 254 9.66 -1.14 -19.24
C ALA A 254 8.68 -1.85 -18.30
N ALA A 255 8.61 -1.47 -17.03
CA ALA A 255 7.60 -1.99 -16.09
C ALA A 255 6.17 -1.78 -16.61
N ILE A 256 5.83 -0.53 -16.98
CA ILE A 256 4.51 -0.17 -17.48
C ILE A 256 4.23 -0.87 -18.83
N ASN A 257 5.16 -0.81 -19.78
CA ASN A 257 4.98 -1.35 -21.12
C ASN A 257 4.81 -2.88 -21.12
N THR A 258 5.55 -3.61 -20.29
CA THR A 258 5.37 -5.06 -20.19
C THR A 258 4.04 -5.43 -19.55
N ALA A 259 3.55 -4.63 -18.60
CA ALA A 259 2.22 -4.83 -18.02
C ALA A 259 1.13 -4.58 -19.06
N VAL A 260 1.23 -3.50 -19.85
CA VAL A 260 0.31 -3.20 -20.96
C VAL A 260 0.26 -4.35 -21.97
N ALA A 261 1.41 -4.93 -22.33
CA ALA A 261 1.50 -6.02 -23.31
C ALA A 261 0.74 -7.29 -22.92
N THR A 262 0.38 -7.48 -21.63
CA THR A 262 -0.48 -8.59 -21.19
C THR A 262 -1.94 -8.45 -21.66
N GLY A 263 -2.34 -7.24 -22.07
CA GLY A 263 -3.72 -6.86 -22.38
C GLY A 263 -4.63 -6.80 -21.14
N LEU A 264 -4.07 -6.83 -19.92
CA LEU A 264 -4.80 -6.61 -18.67
C LEU A 264 -4.88 -5.12 -18.36
N ARG A 265 -5.79 -4.74 -17.45
CA ARG A 265 -5.79 -3.39 -16.88
C ARG A 265 -4.52 -3.19 -16.04
N VAL A 266 -3.94 -2.01 -16.13
CA VAL A 266 -2.74 -1.61 -15.40
C VAL A 266 -3.14 -0.68 -14.27
N HIS A 267 -2.74 -1.03 -13.05
CA HIS A 267 -2.87 -0.19 -11.86
C HIS A 267 -1.47 0.10 -11.33
N ILE A 268 -1.07 1.36 -11.27
CA ILE A 268 0.08 1.75 -10.44
C ILE A 268 -0.48 1.88 -9.02
N SER A 269 -0.28 0.85 -8.19
CA SER A 269 -1.10 0.59 -7.01
C SER A 269 -0.60 1.22 -5.72
N GLU A 270 0.70 1.45 -5.58
CA GLU A 270 1.34 1.84 -4.32
C GLU A 270 2.46 2.88 -4.53
N LEU A 271 2.23 3.84 -5.43
CA LEU A 271 3.28 4.77 -5.87
C LEU A 271 3.79 5.63 -4.70
N ASP A 272 5.08 5.53 -4.45
CA ASP A 272 5.85 6.44 -3.64
C ASP A 272 7.28 6.57 -4.23
N ILE A 273 7.93 7.72 -4.01
CA ILE A 273 9.25 8.00 -4.60
C ILE A 273 10.22 8.44 -3.51
N ALA A 274 10.98 7.48 -3.00
CA ALA A 274 12.00 7.71 -1.98
C ALA A 274 13.08 8.69 -2.48
N LEU A 275 13.41 9.67 -1.63
CA LEU A 275 14.45 10.66 -1.86
C LEU A 275 15.75 10.32 -1.15
N ASN A 276 15.71 9.39 -0.18
CA ASN A 276 16.88 8.99 0.61
C ASN A 276 17.24 7.50 0.46
N PRO A 277 17.34 6.94 -0.77
CA PRO A 277 17.55 5.50 -0.96
C PRO A 277 18.80 4.96 -0.25
N ASP A 278 19.83 5.79 -0.07
CA ASP A 278 21.12 5.43 0.51
C ASP A 278 21.19 5.60 2.05
N ASN A 279 20.06 5.89 2.70
CA ASN A 279 19.94 5.96 4.16
C ASN A 279 20.85 7.01 4.82
N ASN A 280 20.98 8.19 4.21
CA ASN A 280 21.70 9.32 4.78
C ASN A 280 20.88 9.99 5.88
N GLN A 281 21.30 9.84 7.13
CA GLN A 281 20.59 10.37 8.30
C GLN A 281 20.61 11.90 8.40
N SER A 282 21.58 12.55 7.77
CA SER A 282 21.73 14.01 7.77
C SER A 282 21.08 14.66 6.55
N LEU A 283 20.39 13.87 5.70
CA LEU A 283 19.71 14.42 4.53
C LEU A 283 18.60 15.38 4.96
N THR A 284 18.54 16.52 4.29
CA THR A 284 17.45 17.50 4.43
C THR A 284 16.75 17.65 3.09
N TYR A 285 15.45 17.91 3.12
CA TYR A 285 14.69 18.20 1.91
C TYR A 285 15.16 19.52 1.30
N THR A 286 15.46 19.53 0.00
CA THR A 286 15.87 20.71 -0.75
C THR A 286 14.99 20.87 -1.99
N THR A 287 14.92 22.07 -2.55
CA THR A 287 14.22 22.33 -3.82
C THR A 287 14.70 21.40 -4.93
N ALA A 288 16.01 21.18 -5.05
CA ALA A 288 16.60 20.29 -6.06
C ALA A 288 16.13 18.83 -5.91
N LEU A 289 16.04 18.30 -4.67
CA LEU A 289 15.46 16.97 -4.45
C LEU A 289 13.97 16.92 -4.83
N GLY A 290 13.22 17.98 -4.51
CA GLY A 290 11.83 18.13 -4.91
C GLY A 290 11.63 18.13 -6.44
N GLU A 291 12.53 18.76 -7.19
CA GLU A 291 12.50 18.79 -8.66
C GLU A 291 12.80 17.42 -9.26
N LEU A 292 13.77 16.67 -8.70
CA LEU A 292 14.05 15.30 -9.10
C LEU A 292 12.83 14.39 -8.86
N GLN A 293 12.16 14.57 -7.72
CA GLN A 293 10.91 13.87 -7.41
C GLN A 293 9.81 14.20 -8.43
N ALA A 294 9.62 15.49 -8.72
CA ALA A 294 8.62 15.97 -9.68
C ALA A 294 8.87 15.40 -11.07
N ALA A 295 10.12 15.33 -11.50
CA ALA A 295 10.50 14.72 -12.78
C ALA A 295 10.13 13.24 -12.84
N LYS A 296 10.29 12.47 -11.76
CA LYS A 296 9.87 11.05 -11.74
C LYS A 296 8.36 10.88 -11.73
N TYR A 297 7.62 11.65 -10.93
CA TYR A 297 6.15 11.64 -10.99
C TYR A 297 5.66 11.99 -12.40
N LYS A 298 6.21 13.04 -13.02
CA LYS A 298 5.88 13.42 -14.40
C LYS A 298 6.13 12.29 -15.39
N PHE A 299 7.29 11.64 -15.31
CA PHE A 299 7.65 10.55 -16.21
C PHE A 299 6.68 9.36 -16.08
N ILE A 300 6.40 8.93 -14.85
CA ILE A 300 5.50 7.81 -14.57
C ILE A 300 4.08 8.13 -15.05
N VAL A 301 3.55 9.30 -14.68
CA VAL A 301 2.19 9.72 -15.06
C VAL A 301 2.06 9.88 -16.57
N LYS A 302 3.06 10.47 -17.24
CA LYS A 302 3.08 10.59 -18.70
C LYS A 302 3.10 9.24 -19.39
N THR A 303 3.92 8.32 -18.91
CA THR A 303 4.01 6.97 -19.46
C THR A 303 2.70 6.22 -19.28
N PHE A 304 2.08 6.30 -18.09
CA PHE A 304 0.77 5.70 -17.82
C PHE A 304 -0.35 6.33 -18.66
N ASN A 305 -0.37 7.65 -18.80
CA ASN A 305 -1.36 8.37 -19.61
C ASN A 305 -1.30 8.01 -21.11
N ALA A 306 -0.15 7.54 -21.59
CA ALA A 306 0.05 7.15 -22.98
C ALA A 306 -0.41 5.71 -23.30
N ILE A 307 -0.73 4.89 -22.29
CA ILE A 307 -1.22 3.51 -22.52
C ILE A 307 -2.69 3.53 -22.99
N PRO A 308 -3.22 2.43 -23.58
CA PRO A 308 -4.62 2.36 -24.01
C PRO A 308 -5.60 2.70 -22.89
N ARG A 309 -6.60 3.54 -23.19
CA ARG A 309 -7.51 4.14 -22.19
C ARG A 309 -8.27 3.08 -21.39
N GLU A 310 -8.65 1.99 -22.03
CA GLU A 310 -9.34 0.84 -21.42
C GLU A 310 -8.46 0.05 -20.43
N GLN A 311 -7.13 0.17 -20.55
CA GLN A 311 -6.16 -0.42 -19.63
C GLN A 311 -5.79 0.52 -18.48
N GLN A 312 -6.15 1.81 -18.52
CA GLN A 312 -5.84 2.79 -17.47
C GLN A 312 -6.75 2.61 -16.23
N PHE A 313 -6.45 1.64 -15.36
CA PHE A 313 -7.25 1.45 -14.14
C PHE A 313 -7.08 2.62 -13.15
N GLY A 314 -5.87 3.14 -13.05
CA GLY A 314 -5.55 4.35 -12.30
C GLY A 314 -4.16 4.30 -11.67
N ILE A 315 -3.86 5.37 -10.94
CA ILE A 315 -2.67 5.52 -10.11
C ILE A 315 -3.12 5.66 -8.67
N THR A 316 -2.45 5.04 -7.72
CA THR A 316 -2.71 5.15 -6.30
C THR A 316 -1.39 5.38 -5.58
N THR A 317 -1.32 6.43 -4.78
CA THR A 317 -0.14 6.69 -3.94
C THR A 317 -0.21 5.84 -2.68
N TRP A 318 0.93 5.31 -2.21
CA TRP A 318 0.95 4.59 -0.94
C TRP A 318 1.10 5.60 0.20
N ASN A 319 -0.04 5.89 0.84
CA ASN A 319 -0.28 7.00 1.78
C ASN A 319 -0.68 8.33 1.09
N VAL A 320 -0.99 9.35 1.90
CA VAL A 320 -1.48 10.66 1.41
C VAL A 320 -0.41 11.74 1.48
N THR A 321 0.35 11.78 2.56
CA THR A 321 1.34 12.81 2.89
C THR A 321 2.65 12.19 3.37
N ASP A 322 3.72 12.97 3.38
CA ASP A 322 5.00 12.52 3.96
C ASP A 322 4.86 12.10 5.45
N ALA A 323 3.87 12.62 6.18
CA ALA A 323 3.67 12.35 7.60
C ALA A 323 3.09 10.96 7.88
N ASP A 324 2.36 10.38 6.93
CA ASP A 324 1.77 9.04 7.04
C ASP A 324 2.47 8.01 6.17
N SER A 325 3.59 8.36 5.53
CA SER A 325 4.37 7.40 4.77
C SER A 325 5.02 6.34 5.66
N TRP A 326 4.97 5.09 5.20
CA TRP A 326 5.65 3.96 5.82
C TRP A 326 7.19 4.03 5.72
N ILE A 327 7.75 4.70 4.70
CA ILE A 327 9.19 4.67 4.38
C ILE A 327 10.07 5.16 5.54
N PRO A 328 9.84 6.35 6.15
CA PRO A 328 10.70 6.84 7.22
C PRO A 328 10.78 5.90 8.42
N SER A 329 9.64 5.33 8.83
CA SER A 329 9.58 4.40 9.96
C SER A 329 10.19 3.05 9.62
N ASN A 330 9.95 2.52 8.41
CA ASN A 330 10.42 1.20 8.01
C ASN A 330 11.94 1.15 7.84
N TYR A 331 12.54 2.21 7.30
CA TYR A 331 13.99 2.30 7.07
C TYR A 331 14.73 3.08 8.15
N ASN A 332 14.02 3.62 9.15
CA ASN A 332 14.56 4.44 10.22
C ASN A 332 15.44 5.59 9.68
N ARG A 333 14.87 6.40 8.77
CA ARG A 333 15.58 7.48 8.08
C ARG A 333 14.66 8.65 7.71
N PRO A 334 15.16 9.88 7.57
CA PRO A 334 14.36 10.95 6.99
C PRO A 334 14.08 10.66 5.51
N ASP A 335 12.83 10.83 5.09
CA ASP A 335 12.42 10.72 3.69
C ASP A 335 11.14 11.55 3.45
N TRP A 336 10.86 11.88 2.19
CA TRP A 336 9.72 12.71 1.78
C TRP A 336 9.09 12.17 0.48
N PRO A 337 8.48 10.98 0.48
CA PRO A 337 8.16 10.27 -0.74
C PRO A 337 6.83 10.66 -1.42
N MET A 338 6.01 11.48 -0.77
CA MET A 338 4.62 11.77 -1.17
C MET A 338 4.47 13.11 -1.91
N PRO A 339 3.37 13.34 -2.66
CA PRO A 339 3.14 14.63 -3.32
C PRO A 339 2.67 15.75 -2.36
N PHE A 340 2.39 15.42 -1.10
CA PHE A 340 2.00 16.37 -0.06
C PHE A 340 2.94 16.27 1.15
N ASN A 341 3.30 17.41 1.73
CA ASN A 341 4.16 17.46 2.91
C ASN A 341 3.39 17.19 4.22
N ASN A 342 4.09 17.18 5.35
CA ASN A 342 3.52 16.94 6.68
C ASN A 342 2.48 18.00 7.14
N LEU A 343 2.39 19.12 6.43
CA LEU A 343 1.42 20.20 6.67
C LEU A 343 0.25 20.16 5.68
N TYR A 344 0.08 19.05 4.94
CA TYR A 344 -0.98 18.87 3.93
C TYR A 344 -0.86 19.82 2.72
N GLN A 345 0.31 20.43 2.52
CA GLN A 345 0.56 21.33 1.40
C GLN A 345 1.17 20.56 0.22
N ARG A 346 0.87 21.02 -1.00
CA ARG A 346 1.40 20.45 -2.25
C ARG A 346 2.92 20.65 -2.31
N LYS A 347 3.64 19.60 -2.72
CA LYS A 347 5.08 19.66 -3.07
C LYS A 347 5.26 19.81 -4.58
N ALA A 348 6.50 20.02 -5.03
CA ALA A 348 6.85 20.01 -6.46
C ALA A 348 6.39 18.72 -7.16
N ALA A 349 6.41 17.59 -6.45
CA ALA A 349 5.86 16.31 -6.92
C ALA A 349 4.40 16.40 -7.40
N TYR A 350 3.55 17.20 -6.74
CA TYR A 350 2.17 17.44 -7.18
C TYR A 350 2.12 18.06 -8.58
N GLN A 351 2.98 19.05 -8.86
CA GLN A 351 3.08 19.65 -10.18
C GLN A 351 3.58 18.65 -11.21
N GLY A 352 4.53 17.79 -10.84
CA GLY A 352 5.00 16.68 -11.68
C GLY A 352 3.85 15.77 -12.12
N ILE A 353 2.93 15.42 -11.21
CA ILE A 353 1.74 14.64 -11.55
C ILE A 353 0.86 15.36 -12.59
N LEU A 354 0.55 16.64 -12.36
CA LEU A 354 -0.27 17.41 -13.31
C LEU A 354 0.39 17.57 -14.68
N ASP A 355 1.71 17.74 -14.71
CA ASP A 355 2.47 17.88 -15.96
C ASP A 355 2.58 16.58 -16.74
N GLY A 356 2.28 15.43 -16.13
CA GLY A 356 2.26 14.14 -16.81
C GLY A 356 1.05 13.94 -17.72
N VAL A 357 -0.02 14.73 -17.57
CA VAL A 357 -1.25 14.63 -18.38
C VAL A 357 -1.46 15.80 -19.33
N LYS A 358 -0.51 16.74 -19.37
CA LYS A 358 -0.39 17.76 -20.41
C LYS A 358 0.34 17.18 -21.61
#